data_AF-A0A0U9HTN6-F1
#
_entry.id   AF-A0A0U9HTN6-F1
#
_cell.length_a   1.000
_cell.length_b   1.000
_cell.length_c   1.000
_cell.angle_alpha   90.00
_cell.angle_beta   90.00
_cell.angle_gamma   90.00
#
_symmetry.space_group_name_H-M   'P 1'
#
loop_
_entity.id
_entity.type
_entity.pdbx_description
1 polymer ?
#
loop_
_entity_poly.entity_id
_entity_poly.type
_entity_poly.pdbx_seq_one_letter_code
_entity_poly.pdbx_strand_id
1 'polypeptide(L)'
;MRYRWNTGSIAWLVHRVTGIILALYLIAHIYVLSHLKDPVSYDKLMALMKNPIIKIGELILFAIVLKHVFAGIRITLLEMGVSTKYQKQMAYAGAAVVAVLWFIGAIYFLKEVF
;
A
#
# COMPACT_ATOMS: atom_id res chain seq x y z
N MET A 1 0.62 -34.55 -3.10
CA MET A 1 1.25 -33.76 -2.03
C MET A 1 0.53 -32.42 -1.91
N ARG A 2 0.00 -32.05 -0.73
CA ARG A 2 -0.77 -30.80 -0.52
C ARG A 2 0.13 -29.75 0.14
N TYR A 3 0.32 -28.59 -0.48
CA TYR A 3 1.15 -27.51 0.07
C TYR A 3 0.56 -27.01 1.40
N ARG A 4 1.38 -26.95 2.45
CA ARG A 4 0.97 -26.44 3.77
C ARG A 4 1.30 -24.96 3.85
N TRP A 5 0.28 -24.13 3.69
CA TRP A 5 0.39 -22.68 3.88
C TRP A 5 0.84 -22.39 5.31
N ASN A 6 1.96 -21.69 5.44
CA ASN A 6 2.43 -21.14 6.71
C ASN A 6 2.37 -19.61 6.66
N THR A 7 2.44 -18.97 7.82
CA THR A 7 2.34 -17.51 7.93
C THR A 7 3.44 -16.76 7.17
N GLY A 8 4.62 -17.36 7.02
CA GLY A 8 5.72 -16.82 6.21
C GLY A 8 5.39 -16.82 4.72
N SER A 9 4.90 -17.95 4.17
CA SER A 9 4.49 -18.09 2.77
C SER A 9 3.39 -17.09 2.40
N ILE A 10 2.42 -16.88 3.30
CA ILE A 10 1.37 -15.88 3.10
C ILE A 10 1.97 -14.46 3.11
N ALA A 11 2.81 -14.13 4.09
CA ALA A 11 3.43 -12.80 4.19
C ALA A 11 4.26 -12.45 2.96
N TRP A 12 4.98 -13.43 2.41
CA TRP A 12 5.72 -13.32 1.15
C TRP A 12 4.79 -13.06 -0.03
N LEU A 13 3.73 -13.85 -0.17
CA LEU A 13 2.78 -13.72 -1.28
C LEU A 13 2.14 -12.33 -1.25
N VAL A 14 1.67 -11.90 -0.08
CA VAL A 14 1.08 -10.58 0.08
C VAL A 14 2.08 -9.48 -0.30
N HIS A 15 3.37 -9.59 0.05
CA HIS A 15 4.36 -8.57 -0.33
C HIS A 15 4.53 -8.47 -1.84
N ARG A 16 4.62 -9.61 -2.54
CA ARG A 16 4.70 -9.64 -4.00
C ARG A 16 3.45 -9.07 -4.67
N VAL A 17 2.27 -9.53 -4.25
CA VAL A 17 0.99 -9.05 -4.82
C VAL A 17 0.86 -7.54 -4.62
N THR A 18 1.15 -7.02 -3.43
CA THR A 18 1.15 -5.57 -3.20
C THR A 18 2.15 -4.84 -4.10
N GLY A 19 3.35 -5.38 -4.34
CA GLY A 19 4.33 -4.78 -5.24
C GLY A 19 3.85 -4.71 -6.69
N ILE A 20 3.20 -5.78 -7.17
CA ILE A 20 2.61 -5.81 -8.53
C ILE A 20 1.51 -4.76 -8.65
N ILE A 21 0.62 -4.66 -7.65
CA ILE A 21 -0.45 -3.65 -7.63
C ILE A 21 0.15 -2.24 -7.67
N LEU A 22 1.20 -1.98 -6.87
CA LEU A 22 1.86 -0.67 -6.83
C LEU A 22 2.57 -0.35 -8.16
N ALA A 23 3.19 -1.33 -8.80
CA ALA A 23 3.82 -1.14 -10.11
C ALA A 23 2.79 -0.76 -11.19
N LEU A 24 1.64 -1.43 -11.21
CA LEU A 24 0.53 -1.08 -12.10
C LEU A 24 -0.06 0.29 -11.77
N TYR A 25 -0.22 0.60 -10.47
CA TYR A 25 -0.66 1.92 -10.02
C TYR A 25 0.30 3.02 -10.48
N LEU A 26 1.62 2.81 -10.45
CA LEU A 26 2.58 3.80 -10.90
C LEU A 26 2.39 4.19 -12.36
N ILE A 27 2.01 3.25 -13.24
CA ILE A 27 1.70 3.56 -14.64
C ILE A 27 0.49 4.51 -14.72
N ALA A 28 -0.59 4.18 -14.02
CA ALA A 28 -1.78 5.03 -13.96
C ALA A 28 -1.49 6.40 -13.32
N HIS A 29 -0.66 6.42 -12.28
CA HIS A 29 -0.26 7.63 -11.56
C HIS A 29 0.54 8.57 -12.45
N ILE A 30 1.55 8.05 -13.16
CA ILE A 30 2.35 8.84 -14.10
C ILE A 30 1.50 9.34 -15.26
N TYR A 31 0.54 8.53 -15.75
CA TYR A 31 -0.41 8.96 -16.78
C TYR A 31 -1.25 10.16 -16.31
N VAL A 32 -1.73 10.18 -15.07
CA VAL A 32 -2.45 11.37 -14.55
C VAL A 32 -1.51 12.57 -14.48
N LEU A 33 -0.30 12.39 -13.94
CA LEU A 33 0.69 13.47 -13.81
C LEU A 33 1.19 14.01 -15.17
N SER A 34 1.15 13.23 -16.24
CA SER A 34 1.56 13.72 -17.56
C SER A 34 0.66 14.84 -18.09
N HIS A 35 -0.56 14.98 -17.55
CA HIS A 35 -1.52 16.02 -17.92
C HIS A 35 -1.36 17.32 -17.13
N LEU A 36 -0.40 17.42 -16.20
CA LEU A 36 -0.18 18.62 -15.36
C LEU A 36 0.01 19.93 -16.16
N LYS A 37 0.48 19.84 -17.41
CA LYS A 37 0.73 21.01 -18.26
C LYS A 37 -0.52 21.61 -18.90
N ASP A 38 -1.62 20.84 -18.96
CA ASP A 38 -2.91 21.30 -19.48
C ASP A 38 -3.94 21.29 -18.36
N PRO A 39 -4.26 22.47 -17.78
CA PRO A 39 -5.22 22.58 -16.70
C PRO A 39 -6.59 21.98 -17.05
N VAL A 40 -7.06 22.14 -18.29
CA VAL A 40 -8.39 21.65 -18.70
C VAL A 40 -8.42 20.13 -18.71
N SER A 41 -7.37 19.49 -19.24
CA SER A 41 -7.28 18.03 -19.22
C SER A 41 -7.06 17.48 -17.81
N TYR A 42 -6.25 18.16 -17.00
CA TYR A 42 -5.99 17.76 -15.62
C TYR A 42 -7.27 17.84 -14.75
N ASP A 43 -8.03 18.92 -14.87
CA ASP A 43 -9.27 19.12 -14.12
C ASP A 43 -10.33 18.06 -14.47
N LYS A 44 -10.41 17.65 -15.74
CA LYS A 44 -11.27 16.53 -16.16
C LYS A 44 -10.86 15.21 -15.49
N LEU A 45 -9.56 14.93 -15.38
CA LEU A 45 -9.08 13.74 -14.68
C LEU A 45 -9.31 13.84 -13.17
N MET A 46 -9.14 15.01 -12.56
CA MET A 46 -9.46 15.22 -11.14
C MET A 46 -10.95 15.12 -10.85
N ALA A 47 -11.82 15.40 -11.81
CA ALA A 47 -13.25 15.15 -11.65
C ALA A 47 -13.55 13.65 -11.45
N LEU A 48 -12.77 12.74 -12.05
CA LEU A 48 -12.90 11.30 -11.82
C LEU A 48 -12.52 10.89 -10.39
N MET A 49 -11.56 11.58 -9.76
CA MET A 49 -11.14 11.31 -8.37
C MET A 49 -12.24 11.67 -7.35
N LYS A 50 -13.24 12.46 -7.75
CA LYS A 50 -14.40 12.74 -6.90
C LYS A 50 -15.36 11.55 -6.76
N ASN A 51 -15.26 10.54 -7.63
CA ASN A 51 -16.12 9.37 -7.60
C ASN A 51 -15.88 8.55 -6.31
N PRO A 52 -16.94 8.22 -5.52
CA PRO A 52 -16.82 7.44 -4.29
C PRO A 52 -16.08 6.11 -4.45
N ILE A 53 -16.21 5.44 -5.60
CA ILE A 53 -15.53 4.17 -5.88
C ILE A 53 -14.01 4.39 -5.95
N ILE A 54 -13.58 5.47 -6.60
CA ILE A 54 -12.16 5.82 -6.70
C ILE A 54 -11.60 6.20 -5.33
N LYS A 55 -12.36 6.96 -4.53
CA LYS A 55 -11.97 7.32 -3.15
C LYS A 55 -11.79 6.10 -2.25
N ILE A 56 -12.67 5.10 -2.36
CA ILE A 56 -12.49 3.80 -1.66
C ILE A 56 -11.23 3.10 -2.19
N GLY A 57 -11.00 3.14 -3.51
CA GLY A 57 -9.79 2.63 -4.14
C GLY A 57 -8.51 3.28 -3.59
N GLU A 58 -8.50 4.60 -3.40
CA GLU A 58 -7.38 5.35 -2.81
C GLU A 58 -7.13 4.93 -1.36
N LEU A 59 -8.19 4.72 -0.57
CA LEU A 59 -8.07 4.25 0.81
C LEU A 59 -7.49 2.82 0.90
N ILE A 60 -7.90 1.94 -0.02
CA ILE A 60 -7.34 0.58 -0.13
C ILE A 60 -5.90 0.65 -0.61
N LEU A 61 -5.61 1.49 -1.60
CA LEU A 61 -4.26 1.69 -2.12
C LEU A 61 -3.33 2.20 -1.03
N PHE A 62 -3.79 3.10 -0.16
CA PHE A 62 -3.03 3.58 0.99
C PHE A 62 -2.64 2.42 1.93
N ALA A 63 -3.56 1.49 2.23
CA ALA A 63 -3.24 0.29 2.99
C ALA A 63 -2.18 -0.58 2.29
N ILE A 64 -2.30 -0.74 0.96
CA ILE A 64 -1.36 -1.52 0.13
C ILE A 64 0.04 -0.91 0.19
N VAL A 65 0.18 0.40 0.05
CA VAL A 65 1.46 1.13 0.16
C VAL A 65 2.09 0.88 1.52
N LEU A 66 1.36 1.14 2.60
CA LEU A 66 1.87 0.96 3.97
C LEU A 66 2.33 -0.47 4.19
N LYS A 67 1.47 -1.44 3.88
CA LYS A 67 1.79 -2.86 4.05
C LYS A 67 3.02 -3.26 3.23
N HIS A 68 3.18 -2.74 2.02
CA HIS A 68 4.32 -3.04 1.15
C HIS A 68 5.62 -2.53 1.75
N VAL A 69 5.65 -1.25 2.16
CA VAL A 69 6.83 -0.59 2.75
C VAL A 69 7.27 -1.28 4.04
N PHE A 70 6.36 -1.50 5.00
CA PHE A 70 6.73 -2.13 6.27
C PHE A 70 7.14 -3.60 6.12
N ALA A 71 6.58 -4.33 5.16
CA ALA A 71 7.04 -5.67 4.83
C ALA A 71 8.44 -5.66 4.17
N GLY A 72 8.73 -4.66 3.32
CA GLY A 72 10.03 -4.43 2.72
C GLY A 72 11.10 -4.12 3.77
N ILE A 73 10.83 -3.15 4.66
CA ILE A 73 11.71 -2.79 5.78
C ILE A 73 12.08 -4.02 6.61
N ARG A 74 11.11 -4.87 6.95
CA ARG A 74 11.37 -6.11 7.68
C ARG A 74 12.35 -7.02 6.93
N ILE A 75 12.17 -7.21 5.62
CA ILE A 75 13.05 -8.05 4.80
C ILE A 75 14.45 -7.44 4.74
N THR A 76 14.56 -6.14 4.47
CA THR A 76 15.83 -5.41 4.44
C THR A 76 16.58 -5.53 5.76
N LEU A 77 15.91 -5.36 6.91
CA LEU A 77 16.54 -5.51 8.23
C LEU A 77 17.09 -6.93 8.44
N LEU A 78 16.36 -7.96 8.02
CA LEU A 78 16.83 -9.34 8.10
C LEU A 78 18.06 -9.57 7.20
N GLU A 79 18.09 -8.99 6.01
CA GLU A 79 19.24 -9.06 5.09
C GLU A 79 20.45 -8.27 5.59
N MET A 80 20.23 -7.19 6.34
CA MET A 80 21.28 -6.40 6.99
C MET A 80 21.88 -7.07 8.24
N GLY A 81 21.41 -8.28 8.62
CA GLY A 81 21.96 -9.06 9.72
C GLY A 81 21.14 -9.06 11.01
N VAL A 82 19.92 -8.49 11.01
CA VAL A 82 19.00 -8.66 12.15
C VAL A 82 18.59 -10.13 12.25
N SER A 83 18.71 -10.70 13.45
CA SER A 83 18.43 -12.12 13.67
C SER A 83 17.00 -12.52 13.27
N THR A 84 16.88 -13.62 12.53
CA THR A 84 15.61 -14.21 12.06
C THR A 84 14.66 -14.60 13.20
N LYS A 85 15.17 -14.75 14.43
CA LYS A 85 14.33 -14.97 15.63
C LYS A 85 13.32 -13.83 15.85
N TYR A 86 13.66 -12.61 15.43
CA TYR A 86 12.80 -11.43 15.56
C TYR A 86 11.79 -11.28 14.41
N GLN A 87 11.81 -12.14 13.38
CA GLN A 87 10.94 -12.00 12.20
C GLN A 87 9.45 -11.89 12.54
N LYS A 88 8.97 -12.73 13.48
CA LYS A 88 7.55 -12.70 13.88
C LYS A 88 7.21 -11.42 14.63
N GLN A 89 8.07 -10.98 15.55
CA GLN A 89 7.87 -9.75 16.32
C GLN A 89 7.88 -8.51 15.40
N MET A 90 8.83 -8.44 14.45
CA MET A 90 8.88 -7.37 13.46
C MET A 90 7.66 -7.37 12.54
N ALA A 91 7.13 -8.54 12.16
CA ALA A 91 5.92 -8.64 11.36
C ALA A 91 4.68 -8.10 12.10
N TYR A 92 4.52 -8.45 13.38
CA TYR A 92 3.41 -7.93 14.20
C TYR A 92 3.56 -6.45 14.52
N ALA A 93 4.76 -6.00 14.86
CA ALA A 93 5.04 -4.58 15.08
C ALA A 93 4.75 -3.77 13.81
N GLY A 94 5.21 -4.23 12.64
CA GLY A 94 4.89 -3.62 11.36
C GLY A 94 3.40 -3.60 11.07
N ALA A 95 2.67 -4.69 11.35
CA ALA A 95 1.22 -4.73 11.17
C ALA A 95 0.48 -3.74 12.10
N ALA A 96 0.91 -3.61 13.35
CA ALA A 96 0.35 -2.64 14.29
C ALA A 96 0.59 -1.20 13.81
N VAL A 97 1.81 -0.87 13.36
CA VAL A 97 2.12 0.45 12.81
C VAL A 97 1.29 0.73 11.55
N VAL A 98 1.18 -0.23 10.63
CA VAL A 98 0.33 -0.11 9.44
C VAL A 98 -1.11 0.17 9.83
N ALA A 99 -1.67 -0.58 10.79
CA ALA A 99 -3.04 -0.37 11.25
C ALA A 99 -3.24 1.03 11.81
N VAL A 100 -2.36 1.49 12.71
CA VAL A 100 -2.43 2.83 13.32
C VAL A 100 -2.36 3.91 12.26
N LEU A 101 -1.35 3.87 11.37
CA LEU A 101 -1.19 4.87 10.31
C LEU A 101 -2.35 4.88 9.34
N TRP A 102 -2.86 3.69 8.98
CA TRP A 102 -4.00 3.57 8.10
C TRP A 102 -5.26 4.14 8.75
N PHE A 103 -5.55 3.83 10.01
CA PHE A 103 -6.72 4.39 10.72
C PHE A 103 -6.65 5.90 10.85
N ILE A 104 -5.49 6.44 11.22
CA ILE A 104 -5.30 7.89 11.32
C ILE A 104 -5.54 8.52 9.95
N GLY A 105 -4.88 8.03 8.90
CA GLY A 105 -5.06 8.56 7.54
C GLY A 105 -6.48 8.40 7.02
N ALA A 106 -7.15 7.28 7.32
CA ALA A 106 -8.53 7.02 6.95
C ALA A 106 -9.48 8.03 7.60
N ILE A 107 -9.29 8.35 8.88
CA ILE A 107 -10.11 9.35 9.58
C ILE A 107 -9.95 10.73 8.94
N TYR A 108 -8.73 11.16 8.64
CA TYR A 108 -8.50 12.45 7.97
C TYR A 108 -9.10 12.47 6.56
N PHE A 109 -8.87 11.40 5.79
CA PHE A 109 -9.39 11.27 4.43
C PHE A 109 -10.92 11.29 4.39
N LEU A 110 -11.59 10.55 5.29
CA LEU A 110 -13.05 10.51 5.35
C LEU A 110 -13.65 11.86 5.77
N LYS A 111 -12.99 12.63 6.64
CA LYS A 111 -13.41 13.99 7.03
C LYS A 111 -13.31 15.00 5.90
N GLU A 112 -12.39 14.80 4.97
CA GLU A 112 -12.22 15.70 3.82
C GLU A 112 -13.15 15.30 2.65
N VAL A 113 -13.54 14.03 2.63
CA VAL A 113 -14.42 13.44 1.60
C VAL A 113 -15.91 13.61 1.90
N PHE A 114 -16.31 13.67 3.18
CA PHE A 114 -17.70 13.77 3.67
C PHE A 114 -17.86 14.94 4.66
#